data_AF-A0A3D3LJC2-F1
#
_entry.id   AF-A0A3D3LJC2-F1
#
_cell.length_a   1.000
_cell.length_b   1.000
_cell.length_c   1.000
_cell.angle_alpha   90.00
_cell.angle_beta   90.00
_cell.angle_gamma   90.00
#
_symmetry.space_group_name_H-M   'P 1'
#
loop_
_entity.id
_entity.type
_entity.pdbx_description
1 polymer ?
#
loop_
_entity_poly.entity_id
_entity_poly.type
_entity_poly.pdbx_seq_one_letter_code
_entity_poly.pdbx_strand_id
1 'polypeptide(L)' 'MLKLHFAPNSRAGRIVWLLEELGLPYEINKMAFHPDALKSD' A
#
# COMPACT_ATOMS: atom_id res chain seq x y z
N MET A 1 -0.40 -10.87 -9.77
CA MET A 1 -0.17 -9.41 -9.84
C MET A 1 0.05 -8.90 -8.43
N LEU A 2 1.11 -8.12 -8.18
CA LEU A 2 1.40 -7.62 -6.83
C LEU A 2 0.32 -6.63 -6.40
N LYS A 3 -0.19 -6.76 -5.18
CA LYS A 3 -1.15 -5.82 -4.59
C LYS A 3 -0.51 -5.14 -3.39
N LEU A 4 -0.32 -3.83 -3.46
CA LEU A 4 0.29 -3.02 -2.42
C LEU A 4 -0.80 -2.34 -1.58
N HIS A 5 -0.94 -2.78 -0.33
CA HIS A 5 -1.81 -2.15 0.64
C HIS A 5 -1.14 -0.88 1.18
N PHE A 6 -1.75 0.27 0.91
CA PHE A 6 -1.20 1.58 1.23
C PHE A 6 -2.12 2.34 2.18
N ALA A 7 -1.54 2.90 3.24
CA ALA A 7 -2.20 3.86 4.11
C ALA A 7 -1.34 5.13 4.26
N PRO A 8 -1.93 6.33 4.38
CA PRO A 8 -1.19 7.59 4.60
C PRO A 8 -0.28 7.50 5.83
N ASN A 9 0.90 8.12 5.79
CA ASN A 9 1.90 8.11 6.87
C ASN A 9 2.39 6.72 7.32
N SER A 10 2.12 5.67 6.55
CA SER A 10 2.62 4.31 6.80
C SER A 10 3.95 4.04 6.08
N ARG A 11 4.63 2.97 6.50
CA ARG A 11 5.87 2.50 5.85
C ARG A 11 5.66 1.99 4.43
N ALA A 12 4.41 1.76 4.00
CA ALA A 12 4.08 1.29 2.66
C ALA A 12 4.55 2.26 1.56
N GLY A 13 4.69 3.56 1.86
CA GLY A 13 5.24 4.54 0.92
C GLY A 13 6.66 4.20 0.43
N ARG A 14 7.48 3.54 1.25
CA ARG A 14 8.83 3.09 0.83
C ARG A 14 8.77 1.98 -0.22
N ILE A 15 7.75 1.13 -0.13
CA ILE A 15 7.55 0.04 -1.08
C ILE A 15 7.02 0.55 -2.41
N VAL A 16 6.15 1.59 -2.39
CA VAL A 16 5.76 2.32 -3.61
C VAL A 16 7.02 2.76 -4.36
N TRP A 17 7.92 3.49 -3.71
CA TRP A 17 9.14 4.00 -4.36
C TRP A 17 10.05 2.89 -4.89
N LEU A 18 10.20 1.79 -4.14
CA LEU A 18 10.98 0.65 -4.60
C LEU A 18 10.38 0.00 -5.86
N LEU A 19 9.06 -0.16 -5.91
CA LEU A 19 8.40 -0.77 -7.07
C LEU A 19 8.46 0.13 -8.30
N GLU A 20 8.36 1.45 -8.12
CA GLU A 20 8.58 2.44 -9.18
C GLU A 20 10.02 2.37 -9.71
N GLU A 21 11.03 2.36 -8.82
CA GLU A 21 12.45 2.31 -9.21
C GLU A 21 12.79 1.02 -9.98
N LEU A 22 12.19 -0.11 -9.59
CA LEU A 22 12.37 -1.40 -10.27
C LEU A 22 11.49 -1.57 -11.51
N GLY A 23 10.58 -0.64 -11.81
CA GLY A 23 9.64 -0.74 -12.93
C GLY A 23 8.69 -1.93 -12.83
N LEU A 24 8.38 -2.40 -11.62
CA LEU A 24 7.56 -3.60 -11.41
C LEU A 24 6.06 -3.24 -11.44
N PRO A 25 5.22 -4.03 -12.11
CA PRO A 25 3.78 -3.78 -12.13
C PRO A 25 3.12 -4.16 -10.80
N TYR A 26 2.32 -3.25 -10.25
CA TYR A 26 1.56 -3.47 -9.03
C TYR A 26 0.24 -2.70 -9.02
N GLU A 27 -0.71 -3.16 -8.21
CA GLU A 27 -1.99 -2.49 -7.95
C GLU A 27 -1.99 -1.91 -6.55
N ILE A 28 -2.33 -0.62 -6.40
CA ILE A 28 -2.43 0.03 -5.09
C ILE A 28 -3.84 -0.16 -4.52
N ASN A 29 -3.92 -0.79 -3.35
CA ASN A 29 -5.11 -0.79 -2.50
C ASN A 29 -4.97 0.30 -1.43
N LYS A 30 -5.60 1.46 -1.63
CA LYS A 30 -5.58 2.56 -0.65
C LYS A 30 -6.59 2.29 0.46
N MET A 31 -6.14 2.36 1.70
CA MET A 31 -6.94 2.16 2.89
C MET A 31 -6.81 3.38 3.82
N ALA A 32 -7.90 3.75 4.49
CA ALA A 32 -7.83 4.76 5.53
C ALA A 32 -7.03 4.21 6.71
N PHE A 33 -6.12 5.03 7.26
CA PHE A 33 -5.40 4.67 8.49
C PHE A 33 -6.29 4.95 9.71
N HIS A 34 -7.44 4.26 9.79
CA HIS A 34 -8.39 4.36 10.90
C HIS A 34 -8.61 2.97 11.49
N PRO A 35 -8.66 2.81 12.84
CA PRO A 35 -8.88 1.52 13.48
C PRO A 35 -10.13 0.77 12.99
N ASP A 36 -11.18 1.49 12.57
CA ASP A 36 -12.40 0.90 12.01
C ASP A 36 -12.19 0.28 10.61
N ALA A 37 -11.19 0.75 9.86
CA ALA A 37 -10.83 0.23 8.54
C ALA A 37 -9.77 -0.88 8.59
N LEU A 38 -9.24 -1.19 9.79
CA LEU A 38 -8.23 -2.22 10.03
C LEU A 38 -8.82 -3.56 10.47
N LYS A 39 -10.15 -3.66 10.62
CA LYS A 39 -10.82 -4.93 10.93
C LYS A 39 -11.10 -5.68 9.63
N SER A 40 -10.52 -6.87 9.51
CA SER A 40 -11.04 -7.90 8.61
C SER A 40 -12.31 -8.49 9.23
N ASP A 41 -13.31 -8.82 8.41
CA ASP A 41 -14.42 -9.71 8.83
C ASP A 41 -13.87 -11.03 9.39
#